data_AF-A0A6M0BQI2-F1
#
_entry.id   AF-A0A6M0BQI2-F1
#
_cell.length_a   1.000
_cell.length_b   1.000
_cell.length_c   1.000
_cell.angle_alpha   90.00
_cell.angle_beta   90.00
_cell.angle_gamma   90.00
#
_symmetry.space_group_name_H-M   'P 1'
#
loop_
_entity.id
_entity.type
_entity.pdbx_description
1 polymer ?
#
loop_
_entity_poly.entity_id
_entity_poly.type
_entity_poly.pdbx_seq_one_letter_code
_entity_poly.pdbx_strand_id
1 'polypeptide(L)'
;MAIKTQGSLITDLSPTEGDASWYGLRGWIECSYRDLRRDCWQWQKTRLANPERAERQWLAMAVALLWTLSQDLEDEQALLDSQQPISQTQTQEAQKNSVSSTNVNHRPVRQLSSFVNGLLTILVHL
;
A
#
# COMPACT_ATOMS: atom_id res chain seq x y z
N MET A 1 -3.86 -2.00 -33.67
CA MET A 1 -4.49 -3.23 -33.15
C MET A 1 -3.80 -3.60 -31.85
N ALA A 2 -4.27 -3.08 -30.72
CA ALA A 2 -3.68 -3.37 -29.42
C ALA A 2 -4.23 -4.72 -28.95
N ILE A 3 -3.37 -5.73 -28.84
CA ILE A 3 -3.72 -7.03 -28.28
C ILE A 3 -3.94 -6.79 -26.79
N LYS A 4 -5.20 -6.72 -26.36
CA LYS A 4 -5.55 -6.67 -24.94
C LYS A 4 -5.32 -8.07 -24.38
N THR A 5 -4.13 -8.31 -23.85
CA THR A 5 -3.81 -9.56 -23.16
C THR A 5 -4.63 -9.60 -21.87
N GLN A 6 -5.84 -10.16 -21.94
CA GLN A 6 -6.67 -10.37 -20.75
C GLN A 6 -6.18 -11.65 -20.06
N GLY A 7 -5.60 -11.50 -18.87
CA GLY A 7 -5.26 -12.63 -18.00
C GLY A 7 -6.53 -13.20 -17.36
N SER A 8 -6.63 -14.53 -17.31
CA SER A 8 -7.71 -15.23 -16.59
C SER A 8 -7.30 -15.43 -15.13
N LEU A 9 -8.15 -15.02 -14.18
CA LEU A 9 -7.93 -15.30 -12.76
C LEU A 9 -8.53 -16.68 -12.43
N ILE A 10 -7.72 -17.56 -11.85
CA ILE A 10 -8.17 -18.85 -11.31
C ILE A 10 -8.21 -18.70 -9.79
N THR A 11 -9.38 -18.87 -9.21
CA THR A 11 -9.62 -18.78 -7.77
C THR A 11 -10.64 -19.85 -7.37
N ASP A 12 -10.56 -20.28 -6.12
CA ASP A 12 -11.52 -21.13 -5.43
C ASP A 12 -12.82 -20.39 -5.04
N LEU A 13 -12.83 -19.05 -5.13
CA LEU A 13 -13.99 -18.22 -4.85
C LEU A 13 -14.96 -18.20 -6.03
N SER A 14 -16.26 -18.12 -5.73
CA SER A 14 -17.26 -17.90 -6.78
C SER A 14 -17.14 -16.49 -7.38
N PRO A 15 -17.57 -16.26 -8.64
CA PRO A 15 -17.50 -14.95 -9.28
C PRO A 15 -18.26 -13.83 -8.56
N THR A 16 -19.20 -14.18 -7.67
CA THR A 16 -19.97 -13.25 -6.84
C THR A 16 -19.30 -12.92 -5.51
N GLU A 17 -18.34 -13.74 -5.07
CA GLU A 17 -17.60 -13.56 -3.81
C GLU A 17 -16.22 -12.94 -4.03
N GLY A 18 -15.58 -13.23 -5.17
CA GLY A 18 -14.26 -12.72 -5.51
C GLY A 18 -14.31 -11.48 -6.40
N ASP A 19 -13.49 -10.48 -6.10
CA ASP A 19 -13.25 -9.32 -6.98
C ASP A 19 -11.87 -9.43 -7.65
N ALA A 20 -11.84 -9.25 -8.97
CA ALA A 20 -10.59 -9.19 -9.74
C ALA A 20 -9.67 -8.05 -9.27
N SER A 21 -10.22 -6.99 -8.65
CA SER A 21 -9.44 -5.90 -8.04
C SER A 21 -8.48 -6.39 -6.95
N TRP A 22 -8.81 -7.49 -6.25
CA TRP A 22 -7.95 -8.06 -5.20
C TRP A 22 -6.65 -8.62 -5.77
N TYR A 23 -6.68 -9.16 -6.99
CA TYR A 23 -5.46 -9.57 -7.67
C TYR A 23 -4.57 -8.37 -8.03
N GLY A 24 -5.15 -7.17 -8.14
CA GLY A 24 -4.41 -5.91 -8.27
C GLY A 24 -3.49 -5.63 -7.08
N LEU A 25 -3.85 -6.09 -5.87
CA LEU A 25 -3.01 -5.97 -4.68
C LEU A 25 -1.71 -6.76 -4.80
N ARG A 26 -1.60 -7.75 -5.69
CA ARG A 26 -0.40 -8.58 -5.88
C ARG A 26 0.87 -7.75 -6.12
N GLY A 27 0.74 -6.58 -6.73
CA GLY A 27 1.87 -5.67 -6.97
C GLY A 27 2.62 -5.26 -5.69
N TRP A 28 1.95 -5.31 -4.52
CA TRP A 28 2.58 -4.97 -3.25
C TRP A 28 3.82 -5.82 -2.95
N ILE A 29 3.81 -7.11 -3.35
CA ILE A 29 4.93 -8.05 -3.13
C ILE A 29 6.19 -7.56 -3.85
N GLU A 30 6.04 -7.02 -5.07
CA GLU A 30 7.17 -6.51 -5.85
C GLU A 30 7.75 -5.23 -5.24
N CYS A 31 6.90 -4.36 -4.71
CA CYS A 31 7.31 -3.16 -3.97
C CYS A 31 8.08 -3.54 -2.70
N SER A 32 7.52 -4.42 -1.87
CA SER A 32 8.20 -4.87 -0.65
C SER A 32 9.53 -5.56 -0.93
N TYR A 33 9.62 -6.36 -2.01
CA TYR A 33 10.88 -6.97 -2.42
C TYR A 33 11.91 -5.93 -2.87
N ARG A 34 11.48 -4.86 -3.54
CA ARG A 34 12.34 -3.73 -3.92
C ARG A 34 12.89 -3.02 -2.69
N ASP A 35 12.04 -2.73 -1.71
CA ASP A 35 12.41 -2.02 -0.48
C ASP A 35 13.42 -2.84 0.35
N LEU A 36 13.14 -4.13 0.54
CA LEU A 36 14.06 -5.06 1.20
C LEU A 36 15.40 -5.12 0.47
N ARG A 37 15.39 -5.23 -0.86
CA ARG A 37 16.57 -5.49 -1.68
C ARG A 37 17.36 -4.23 -2.01
N ARG A 38 16.86 -3.33 -2.85
CA ARG A 38 17.69 -2.24 -3.41
C ARG A 38 17.62 -0.94 -2.63
N ASP A 39 16.46 -0.56 -2.14
CA ASP A 39 16.22 0.84 -1.76
C ASP A 39 16.35 1.09 -0.25
N CYS A 40 16.26 0.05 0.58
CA CYS A 40 16.20 0.24 2.02
C CYS A 40 17.17 -0.66 2.79
N TRP A 41 16.79 -1.90 3.07
CA TRP A 41 17.56 -2.73 4.03
C TRP A 41 18.81 -3.34 3.39
N GLN A 42 18.89 -3.27 2.07
CA GLN A 42 20.04 -3.68 1.28
C GLN A 42 20.51 -5.09 1.61
N TRP A 43 19.58 -6.03 1.79
CA TRP A 43 19.89 -7.34 2.36
C TRP A 43 20.96 -8.10 1.58
N GLN A 44 21.12 -7.89 0.26
CA GLN A 44 22.22 -8.48 -0.52
C GLN A 44 23.63 -8.07 -0.04
N LYS A 45 23.77 -6.94 0.66
CA LYS A 45 25.07 -6.45 1.18
C LYS A 45 25.49 -7.14 2.47
N THR A 46 24.59 -7.89 3.12
CA THR A 46 24.85 -8.56 4.41
C THR A 46 25.84 -9.73 4.30
N ARG A 47 26.14 -10.20 3.06
CA ARG A 47 27.06 -11.31 2.77
C ARG A 47 26.79 -12.57 3.62
N LEU A 48 25.53 -12.85 3.91
CA LEU A 48 25.17 -14.02 4.69
C LEU A 48 25.39 -15.31 3.90
N ALA A 49 26.31 -16.15 4.40
CA ALA A 49 26.59 -17.47 3.84
C ALA A 49 26.03 -18.63 4.68
N ASN A 50 25.73 -18.39 5.97
CA ASN A 50 25.15 -19.40 6.86
C ASN A 50 23.62 -19.32 6.79
N PRO A 51 22.91 -20.40 6.37
CA PRO A 51 21.46 -20.39 6.20
C PRO A 51 20.70 -20.17 7.52
N GLU A 52 21.16 -20.73 8.64
CA GLU A 52 20.50 -20.58 9.94
C GLU A 52 20.51 -19.12 10.42
N ARG A 53 21.59 -18.39 10.10
CA ARG A 53 21.68 -16.95 10.37
C ARG A 53 20.79 -16.15 9.40
N ALA A 54 20.60 -16.65 8.19
CA ALA A 54 19.77 -16.00 7.18
C ALA A 54 18.32 -16.02 7.60
N GLU A 55 17.81 -17.16 8.06
CA GLU A 55 16.43 -17.29 8.54
C GLU A 55 16.11 -16.29 9.66
N ARG A 56 16.99 -16.18 10.67
CA ARG A 56 16.83 -15.22 11.77
C ARG A 56 16.84 -13.77 11.27
N GLN A 57 17.74 -13.45 10.35
CA GLN A 57 17.83 -12.11 9.80
C GLN A 57 16.62 -11.77 8.93
N TRP A 58 16.13 -12.70 8.12
CA TRP A 58 14.92 -12.53 7.33
C TRP A 58 13.69 -12.29 8.21
N LEU A 59 13.57 -13.02 9.33
CA LEU A 59 12.51 -12.77 10.31
C LEU A 59 12.59 -11.35 10.86
N ALA A 60 13.77 -10.91 11.31
CA ALA A 60 13.96 -9.55 11.83
C ALA A 60 13.63 -8.47 10.79
N MET A 61 14.02 -8.67 9.52
CA MET A 61 13.69 -7.76 8.43
C MET A 61 12.19 -7.73 8.12
N ALA A 62 11.49 -8.87 8.16
CA ALA A 62 10.06 -8.94 7.96
C ALA A 62 9.28 -8.21 9.09
N VAL A 63 9.72 -8.38 10.34
CA VAL A 63 9.13 -7.67 11.49
C VAL A 63 9.38 -6.17 11.38
N ALA A 64 10.60 -5.76 11.00
CA ALA A 64 10.91 -4.35 10.77
C ALA A 64 10.05 -3.74 9.66
N LEU A 65 9.90 -4.44 8.53
CA LEU A 65 9.02 -4.01 7.42
C LEU A 65 7.57 -3.86 7.88
N LEU A 66 7.04 -4.83 8.64
CA LEU A 66 5.68 -4.78 9.18
C LEU A 66 5.49 -3.60 10.13
N TRP A 67 6.45 -3.38 11.03
CA TRP A 67 6.42 -2.25 11.96
C TRP A 67 6.42 -0.93 11.21
N THR A 68 7.34 -0.76 10.25
CA THR A 68 7.42 0.44 9.40
C THR A 68 6.10 0.74 8.68
N LEU A 69 5.45 -0.27 8.12
CA LEU A 69 4.16 -0.10 7.44
C LEU A 69 3.01 0.19 8.41
N SER A 70 3.08 -0.32 9.65
CA SER A 70 2.06 -0.06 10.67
C SER A 70 2.04 1.41 11.10
N GLN A 71 3.21 2.05 11.20
CA GLN A 71 3.32 3.47 11.57
C GLN A 71 2.69 4.40 10.52
N ASP A 72 2.96 4.16 9.23
CA ASP A 72 2.37 4.99 8.15
C ASP A 72 0.85 4.81 8.06
N LEU A 73 0.33 3.61 8.39
CA LEU A 73 -1.12 3.38 8.44
C LEU A 73 -1.80 4.15 9.57
N GLU A 74 -1.17 4.23 10.74
CA GLU A 74 -1.68 5.03 11.86
C GLU A 74 -1.72 6.52 11.51
N ASP A 75 -0.68 7.01 10.82
CA ASP A 75 -0.60 8.40 10.35
C ASP A 75 -1.65 8.69 9.25
N GLU A 76 -1.85 7.79 8.28
CA GLU A 76 -2.88 7.92 7.24
C GLU A 76 -4.29 7.88 7.84
N GLN A 77 -4.55 6.97 8.78
CA GLN A 77 -5.82 6.87 9.49
C GLN A 77 -6.13 8.15 10.27
N ALA A 78 -5.14 8.72 10.96
CA ALA A 78 -5.28 9.99 11.67
C ALA A 78 -5.59 11.18 10.73
N LEU A 79 -5.03 11.18 9.51
CA LEU A 79 -5.34 12.17 8.47
C LEU A 79 -6.76 12.03 7.93
N LEU A 80 -7.26 10.80 7.77
CA LEU A 80 -8.64 10.53 7.36
C LEU A 80 -9.65 10.92 8.45
N ASP A 81 -9.33 10.64 9.71
CA ASP A 81 -10.15 11.01 10.87
C ASP A 81 -10.21 12.53 11.09
N SER A 82 -9.14 13.25 10.73
CA SER A 82 -9.09 14.72 10.79
C SER A 82 -9.71 15.42 9.57
N GLN A 83 -10.08 14.70 8.52
CA GLN A 83 -10.79 15.21 7.34
C GLN A 83 -12.32 15.08 7.40
N GLN A 84 -12.92 14.64 8.52
CA GLN A 84 -14.38 14.57 8.67
C GLN A 84 -15.06 15.92 8.34
N PRO A 85 -15.88 16.03 7.29
CA PRO A 85 -16.89 17.07 7.22
C PRO A 85 -18.08 16.63 8.06
N ILE A 86 -18.42 17.41 9.07
CA ILE A 86 -19.73 17.35 9.73
C ILE A 86 -20.79 17.47 8.64
N SER A 87 -21.56 16.41 8.39
CA SER A 87 -23.00 16.46 8.07
C SER A 87 -23.54 15.05 7.75
N GLN A 88 -24.14 14.42 8.74
CA GLN A 88 -25.18 13.42 8.53
C GLN A 88 -26.53 14.11 8.71
N THR A 89 -27.32 14.24 7.65
CA THR A 89 -28.79 14.04 7.71
C THR A 89 -29.26 13.56 6.34
N GLN A 90 -29.76 12.33 6.30
CA GLN A 90 -30.36 11.68 5.14
C GLN A 90 -31.71 12.34 4.79
N THR A 91 -32.04 12.53 3.51
CA THR A 91 -33.41 12.34 2.96
C THR A 91 -33.36 12.21 1.43
N GLN A 92 -33.65 10.99 0.95
CA GLN A 92 -34.44 10.60 -0.23
C GLN A 92 -34.20 11.21 -1.63
N GLU A 93 -33.93 10.28 -2.56
CA GLU A 93 -34.58 10.06 -3.87
C GLU A 93 -34.56 11.15 -4.97
N ALA A 94 -34.03 10.69 -6.12
CA ALA A 94 -34.25 11.18 -7.48
C ALA A 94 -33.79 12.60 -7.84
N GLN A 95 -32.68 12.71 -8.59
CA GLN A 95 -32.68 13.29 -9.95
C GLN A 95 -31.30 13.28 -10.60
N LYS A 96 -31.21 12.49 -11.69
CA LYS A 96 -30.59 12.81 -12.98
C LYS A 96 -30.06 14.26 -13.08
N ASN A 97 -28.74 14.41 -13.23
CA ASN A 97 -28.04 15.31 -14.17
C ASN A 97 -26.76 15.93 -13.59
N SER A 98 -25.80 16.10 -14.51
CA SER A 98 -24.54 16.86 -14.39
C SER A 98 -23.41 16.21 -13.58
N VAL A 99 -22.69 15.35 -14.29
CA VAL A 99 -21.24 15.23 -14.17
C VAL A 99 -20.64 16.63 -14.33
N SER A 100 -20.30 17.26 -13.21
CA SER A 100 -19.33 18.34 -13.15
C SER A 100 -18.18 17.85 -12.31
N SER A 101 -17.31 17.05 -12.94
CA SER A 101 -15.98 16.75 -12.43
C SER A 101 -15.22 18.07 -12.32
N THR A 102 -15.25 18.68 -11.14
CA THR A 102 -14.34 19.77 -10.80
C THR A 102 -12.93 19.18 -10.81
N ASN A 103 -12.19 19.50 -11.88
CA ASN A 103 -10.80 19.11 -12.05
C ASN A 103 -9.96 19.89 -11.04
N VAL A 104 -9.87 19.37 -9.82
CA VAL A 104 -8.89 19.84 -8.83
C VAL A 104 -7.55 19.30 -9.30
N ASN A 105 -6.77 20.18 -9.93
CA ASN A 105 -5.37 19.94 -10.27
C ASN A 105 -4.57 19.78 -8.96
N HIS A 106 -4.64 18.60 -8.34
CA HIS A 106 -3.65 18.20 -7.35
C HIS A 106 -2.33 18.03 -8.11
N ARG A 107 -1.47 19.05 -8.03
CA ARG A 107 -0.05 18.84 -8.29
C ARG A 107 0.38 17.71 -7.34
N PRO A 108 0.88 16.57 -7.83
CA PRO A 108 1.30 15.52 -6.93
C PRO A 108 2.45 16.09 -6.11
N VAL A 109 2.19 16.35 -4.83
CA VAL A 109 3.27 16.50 -3.84
C VAL A 109 4.11 15.24 -4.02
N ARG A 110 5.44 15.36 -4.07
CA ARG A 110 6.30 14.18 -4.15
C ARG A 110 6.11 13.40 -2.86
N GLN A 111 5.18 12.45 -2.89
CA GLN A 111 4.92 11.59 -1.76
C GLN A 111 6.10 10.62 -1.68
N LEU A 112 6.77 10.65 -0.54
CA LEU A 112 7.69 9.60 -0.14
C LEU A 112 6.89 8.29 -0.05
N SER A 113 7.54 7.15 -0.25
CA SER A 113 6.85 5.88 -0.03
C SER A 113 6.46 5.75 1.43
N SER A 114 5.32 5.10 1.70
CA SER A 114 4.84 4.73 3.05
C SER A 114 5.94 4.15 3.92
N PHE A 115 6.81 3.36 3.29
CA PHE A 115 7.95 2.78 3.94
C PHE A 115 8.98 3.81 4.45
N VAL A 116 9.32 4.82 3.64
CA VAL A 116 10.29 5.84 4.03
C VAL A 116 9.70 6.74 5.13
N ASN A 117 8.41 7.04 5.05
CA ASN A 117 7.70 7.77 6.11
C ASN A 117 7.76 7.01 7.43
N GLY A 118 7.34 5.75 7.45
CA GLY A 118 7.36 4.93 8.67
C GLY A 118 8.76 4.77 9.26
N LEU A 119 9.80 4.66 8.42
CA LEU A 119 11.19 4.62 8.91
C LEU A 119 11.60 5.95 9.53
N LEU A 120 11.26 7.09 8.91
CA LEU A 120 11.54 8.39 9.48
C LEU A 120 10.82 8.56 10.83
N THR A 121 9.56 8.15 10.94
CA THR A 121 8.79 8.19 12.19
C THR A 121 9.50 7.39 13.29
N ILE A 122 9.94 6.16 12.99
CA ILE A 122 10.69 5.34 13.95
C ILE A 122 12.01 6.02 14.36
N LEU A 123 12.75 6.58 13.41
CA LEU A 123 14.03 7.24 13.69
C LEU A 123 13.88 8.53 14.51
N VAL A 124 12.77 9.25 14.36
CA VAL A 124 12.47 10.44 15.17
C VAL A 124 12.14 10.06 16.62
N HIS A 125 11.60 8.85 16.84
CA HIS A 125 11.20 8.36 18.16
C HIS A 125 12.26 7.49 18.88
N LEU A 126 13.44 7.28 18.27
CA LEU A 126 14.60 6.57 18.84
C LEU A 126 15.57 7.51 19.57
#